data_AF-A0A8H4AK02-F1
#
_entry.id   AF-A0A8H4AK02-F1
#
_cell.length_a   1.000
_cell.length_b   1.000
_cell.length_c   1.000
_cell.angle_alpha   90.00
_cell.angle_beta   90.00
_cell.angle_gamma   90.00
#
_symmetry.space_group_name_H-M   'P 1'
#
loop_
_entity.id
_entity.type
_entity.pdbx_description
1 polymer ?
#
loop_
_entity_poly.entity_id
_entity_poly.type
_entity_poly.pdbx_seq_one_letter_code
_entity_poly.pdbx_strand_id
1 'polypeptide(L)'
;MSHEKEPVEDEYTDEEQEEQGMIHTPISALEEFGINASDIKKLSDNGYTTVQAIAFSPRKALLTIKGISEAKVDKIQAEAFKLAPKMGFETATEVKERREEYIYITTGSSELNKLLGGGIESGSITEVFGEFRTGKSQLCHTLAVTCQLPVDNGGSEGKVIYIDTEGTFRPERLASIAEHYGMNPNQILDNVAVARAYNTDHQMNLLVQAAAMMTSSRFNFYFL
;
A
#
# COMPACT_ATOMS: atom_id res chain seq x y z
N MET A 1 -7.36 31.52 -43.44
CA MET A 1 -7.18 30.07 -43.25
C MET A 1 -6.75 29.85 -41.82
N SER A 2 -7.74 29.73 -40.94
CA SER A 2 -7.58 29.35 -39.54
C SER A 2 -7.54 27.83 -39.48
N HIS A 3 -6.41 27.26 -39.06
CA HIS A 3 -6.34 25.84 -38.73
C HIS A 3 -6.77 25.67 -37.28
N GLU A 4 -8.01 25.19 -37.10
CA GLU A 4 -8.44 24.53 -35.88
C GLU A 4 -7.60 23.26 -35.70
N LYS A 5 -6.95 23.11 -34.55
CA LYS A 5 -6.40 21.84 -34.11
C LYS A 5 -7.49 21.11 -33.35
N GLU A 6 -7.93 19.97 -33.88
CA GLU A 6 -8.73 19.01 -33.13
C GLU A 6 -7.92 18.46 -31.95
N PRO A 7 -8.56 18.16 -30.80
CA PRO A 7 -7.89 17.50 -29.68
C PRO A 7 -7.71 16.02 -30.02
N VAL A 8 -6.49 15.52 -29.80
CA VAL A 8 -6.17 14.09 -29.85
C VAL A 8 -6.66 13.47 -28.55
N GLU A 9 -7.66 12.60 -28.64
CA GLU A 9 -8.04 11.68 -27.57
C GLU A 9 -7.00 10.57 -27.52
N ASP A 10 -6.07 10.64 -26.56
CA ASP A 10 -5.25 9.50 -26.20
C ASP A 10 -6.09 8.60 -25.28
N GLU A 11 -6.63 7.51 -25.85
CA GLU A 11 -7.12 6.37 -25.08
C GLU A 11 -5.93 5.70 -24.37
N TYR A 12 -5.66 6.13 -23.14
CA TYR A 12 -4.77 5.41 -22.23
C TYR A 12 -5.48 4.16 -21.74
N THR A 13 -5.06 3.00 -22.24
CA THR A 13 -5.44 1.70 -21.70
C THR A 13 -4.72 1.47 -20.37
N ASP A 14 -5.45 1.64 -19.27
CA ASP A 14 -5.00 1.50 -17.87
C ASP A 14 -4.36 0.13 -17.54
N GLU A 15 -4.64 -0.92 -18.33
CA GLU A 15 -4.29 -2.31 -17.97
C GLU A 15 -2.79 -2.65 -18.16
N GLU A 16 -2.07 -1.99 -19.08
CA GLU A 16 -0.67 -2.34 -19.39
C GLU A 16 0.36 -1.62 -18.48
N GLN A 17 -0.03 -0.54 -17.78
CA GLN A 17 0.86 0.16 -16.84
C GLN A 17 0.90 -0.49 -15.44
N GLU A 18 -0.09 -1.32 -15.09
CA GLU A 18 -0.18 -1.93 -13.76
C GLU A 18 0.89 -3.03 -13.51
N GLU A 19 1.28 -3.79 -14.54
CA GLU A 19 2.25 -4.89 -14.39
C GLU A 19 3.70 -4.42 -14.13
N GLN A 20 4.11 -3.26 -14.65
CA GLN A 20 5.50 -2.76 -14.51
C GLN A 20 5.76 -2.04 -13.16
N GLY A 21 4.74 -1.87 -12.32
CA GLY A 21 4.80 -1.07 -11.09
C GLY A 21 4.50 -1.80 -9.78
N MET A 22 4.34 -3.14 -9.78
CA MET A 22 4.03 -3.87 -8.56
C MET A 22 5.28 -4.08 -7.68
N ILE A 23 5.29 -3.45 -6.49
CA ILE A 23 6.34 -3.62 -5.47
C ILE A 23 6.40 -5.06 -4.93
N HIS A 24 5.34 -5.84 -5.15
CA HIS A 24 5.16 -7.19 -4.62
C HIS A 24 4.78 -8.18 -5.71
N THR A 25 5.02 -9.46 -5.46
CA THR A 25 4.70 -10.54 -6.39
C THR A 25 3.37 -11.17 -5.94
N PRO A 26 2.31 -11.17 -6.78
CA PRO A 26 1.04 -11.80 -6.44
C PRO A 26 1.18 -13.27 -6.09
N ILE A 27 0.39 -13.77 -5.14
CA ILE A 27 0.44 -15.19 -4.73
C ILE A 27 0.06 -16.16 -5.87
N SER A 28 -0.69 -15.70 -6.87
CA SER A 28 -1.03 -16.46 -8.09
C SER A 28 0.20 -16.88 -8.89
N ALA A 29 1.33 -16.18 -8.78
CA ALA A 29 2.59 -16.57 -9.42
C ALA A 29 3.07 -17.98 -9.00
N LEU A 30 2.64 -18.48 -7.84
CA LEU A 30 2.96 -19.84 -7.38
C LEU A 30 2.26 -20.94 -8.21
N GLU A 31 1.23 -20.61 -9.00
CA GLU A 31 0.57 -21.58 -9.90
C GLU A 31 1.54 -22.14 -10.93
N GLU A 32 2.43 -21.30 -11.46
CA GLU A 32 3.47 -21.69 -12.43
C GLU A 32 4.46 -22.71 -11.84
N PHE A 33 4.58 -22.75 -10.51
CA PHE A 33 5.44 -23.69 -9.77
C PHE A 33 4.65 -24.92 -9.27
N GLY A 34 3.45 -25.13 -9.82
CA GLY A 34 2.61 -26.30 -9.55
C GLY A 34 1.97 -26.28 -8.17
N ILE A 35 1.70 -25.10 -7.61
CA ILE A 35 0.81 -24.94 -6.46
C ILE A 35 -0.63 -24.83 -6.97
N ASN A 36 -1.55 -25.61 -6.40
CA ASN A 36 -2.93 -25.63 -6.86
C ASN A 36 -3.66 -24.32 -6.53
N ALA A 37 -4.48 -23.83 -7.45
CA ALA A 37 -5.36 -22.67 -7.25
C ALA A 37 -6.23 -22.77 -5.98
N SER A 38 -6.68 -23.99 -5.62
CA SER A 38 -7.47 -24.20 -4.40
C SER A 38 -6.67 -24.00 -3.10
N ASP A 39 -5.36 -24.24 -3.12
CA ASP A 39 -4.49 -23.97 -1.98
C ASP A 39 -4.10 -22.48 -1.92
N ILE A 40 -3.89 -21.84 -3.08
CA ILE A 40 -3.69 -20.40 -3.18
C ILE A 40 -4.89 -19.63 -2.65
N LYS A 41 -6.11 -20.05 -3.02
CA LYS A 41 -7.33 -19.45 -2.49
C LYS A 41 -7.39 -19.52 -0.97
N LYS A 42 -7.08 -20.67 -0.35
CA LYS A 42 -7.05 -20.79 1.11
C LYS A 42 -6.03 -19.86 1.75
N LEU A 43 -4.87 -19.67 1.12
CA LEU A 43 -3.83 -18.75 1.59
C LEU A 43 -4.33 -17.30 1.52
N SER A 44 -4.91 -16.92 0.38
CA SER A 44 -5.51 -15.60 0.18
C SER A 44 -6.64 -15.31 1.18
N ASP A 45 -7.53 -16.27 1.42
CA ASP A 45 -8.63 -16.16 2.39
C ASP A 45 -8.12 -15.98 3.84
N ASN A 46 -6.85 -16.31 4.11
CA ASN A 46 -6.17 -16.12 5.39
C ASN A 46 -5.19 -14.93 5.39
N GLY A 47 -5.29 -14.03 4.40
CA GLY A 47 -4.50 -12.80 4.33
C GLY A 47 -3.13 -12.93 3.69
N TYR A 48 -2.79 -14.09 3.11
CA TYR A 48 -1.57 -14.26 2.35
C TYR A 48 -1.85 -14.03 0.86
N THR A 49 -1.71 -12.78 0.43
CA THR A 49 -2.05 -12.36 -0.94
C THR A 49 -0.81 -12.18 -1.84
N THR A 50 0.39 -12.23 -1.26
CA THR A 50 1.67 -12.08 -1.98
C THR A 50 2.63 -13.23 -1.68
N VAL A 51 3.59 -13.44 -2.58
CA VAL A 51 4.70 -14.38 -2.39
C VAL A 51 5.53 -14.00 -1.17
N GLN A 52 5.81 -12.72 -0.99
CA GLN A 52 6.55 -12.18 0.15
C GLN A 52 5.85 -12.53 1.48
N ALA A 53 4.53 -12.41 1.55
CA ALA A 53 3.76 -12.76 2.75
C ALA A 53 3.95 -14.24 3.14
N ILE A 54 4.08 -15.14 2.18
CA ILE A 54 4.40 -16.56 2.44
C ILE A 54 5.85 -16.73 2.87
N ALA A 55 6.80 -16.16 2.14
CA ALA A 55 8.23 -16.32 2.38
C ALA A 55 8.65 -15.79 3.76
N PHE A 56 8.07 -14.68 4.20
CA PHE A 56 8.37 -14.04 5.49
C PHE A 56 7.63 -14.68 6.66
N SER A 57 6.64 -15.53 6.40
CA SER A 57 5.81 -16.13 7.44
C SER A 57 6.46 -17.34 8.09
N PRO A 58 6.39 -17.47 9.42
CA PRO A 58 6.81 -18.68 10.11
C PRO A 58 6.01 -19.89 9.61
N ARG A 59 6.68 -21.01 9.38
CA ARG A 59 6.04 -22.28 9.01
C ARG A 59 4.83 -22.60 9.90
N LYS A 60 4.96 -22.39 11.22
CA LYS A 60 3.90 -22.66 12.20
C LYS A 60 2.62 -21.87 11.91
N ALA A 61 2.72 -20.63 11.39
CA ALA A 61 1.57 -19.83 11.03
C ALA A 61 0.86 -20.38 9.78
N LEU A 62 1.62 -20.84 8.79
CA LEU A 62 1.04 -21.46 7.58
C LEU A 62 0.32 -22.78 7.88
N LEU A 63 0.80 -23.54 8.87
CA LEU A 63 0.19 -24.80 9.30
C LEU A 63 -1.15 -24.63 10.03
N THR A 64 -1.50 -23.43 10.50
CA THR A 64 -2.81 -23.20 11.12
C THR A 64 -3.94 -23.11 10.08
N ILE A 65 -3.58 -22.96 8.79
CA ILE A 65 -4.54 -22.82 7.69
C ILE A 65 -5.20 -24.18 7.42
N LYS A 66 -6.52 -24.22 7.62
CA LYS A 66 -7.31 -25.44 7.45
C LYS A 66 -7.20 -25.95 6.01
N GLY A 67 -6.87 -27.23 5.86
CA GLY A 67 -6.82 -27.92 4.57
C GLY A 67 -5.51 -27.74 3.80
N ILE A 68 -4.45 -27.26 4.45
CA ILE A 68 -3.07 -27.27 3.93
C ILE A 68 -2.25 -28.23 4.82
N SER A 69 -1.67 -29.27 4.22
CA SER A 69 -0.85 -30.24 4.94
C SER A 69 0.59 -29.77 5.08
N GLU A 70 1.37 -30.40 5.97
CA GLU A 70 2.79 -30.09 6.14
C GLU A 70 3.59 -30.15 4.84
N ALA A 71 3.40 -31.23 4.06
CA ALA A 71 4.06 -31.38 2.76
C ALA A 71 3.70 -30.27 1.76
N LYS A 72 2.47 -29.74 1.83
CA LYS A 72 2.06 -28.59 1.00
C LYS A 72 2.76 -27.32 1.47
N VAL A 73 2.82 -27.07 2.78
CA VAL A 73 3.55 -25.92 3.33
C VAL A 73 5.02 -25.97 2.92
N ASP A 74 5.68 -27.12 3.02
CA ASP A 74 7.06 -27.31 2.56
C ASP A 74 7.24 -26.88 1.11
N LYS A 75 6.39 -27.39 0.22
CA LYS A 75 6.45 -27.06 -1.21
C LYS A 75 6.20 -25.58 -1.46
N ILE A 76 5.12 -25.03 -0.90
CA ILE A 76 4.69 -23.64 -1.10
C ILE A 76 5.78 -22.68 -0.60
N GLN A 77 6.31 -22.92 0.59
CA GLN A 77 7.30 -22.05 1.19
C GLN A 77 8.64 -22.13 0.44
N ALA A 78 9.04 -23.32 -0.04
CA ALA A 78 10.24 -23.49 -0.85
C ALA A 78 10.18 -22.71 -2.17
N GLU A 79 9.04 -22.72 -2.87
CA GLU A 79 8.88 -21.92 -4.10
C GLU A 79 8.78 -20.43 -3.79
N ALA A 80 8.09 -20.05 -2.71
CA ALA A 80 8.02 -18.65 -2.30
C ALA A 80 9.40 -18.06 -1.95
N PHE A 81 10.28 -18.82 -1.30
CA PHE A 81 11.66 -18.38 -1.01
C PHE A 81 12.49 -18.12 -2.26
N LYS A 82 12.24 -18.83 -3.37
CA LYS A 82 12.98 -18.62 -4.63
C LYS A 82 12.54 -17.34 -5.35
N LEU A 83 11.25 -17.01 -5.24
CA LEU A 83 10.65 -15.85 -5.87
C LEU A 83 10.77 -14.58 -5.03
N ALA A 84 10.80 -14.71 -3.70
CA ALA A 84 10.92 -13.57 -2.82
C ALA A 84 12.30 -12.91 -2.96
N PRO A 85 12.36 -11.58 -3.16
CA PRO A 85 13.63 -10.89 -3.28
C PRO A 85 14.40 -10.93 -1.95
N LYS A 86 15.72 -11.10 -2.06
CA LYS A 86 16.69 -10.76 -1.00
C LYS A 86 16.46 -11.48 0.36
N MET A 87 16.28 -12.80 0.34
CA MET A 87 16.12 -13.65 1.55
C MET A 87 17.44 -14.00 2.27
N GLY A 88 18.59 -13.52 1.78
CA GLY A 88 19.93 -13.91 2.24
C GLY A 88 20.74 -12.77 2.85
N PHE A 89 22.04 -13.00 3.01
CA PHE A 89 22.96 -11.96 3.44
C PHE A 89 23.20 -10.94 2.33
N GLU A 90 23.29 -9.68 2.73
CA GLU A 90 23.63 -8.54 1.87
C GLU A 90 24.70 -7.68 2.55
N THR A 91 25.45 -6.94 1.74
CA THR A 91 26.42 -5.96 2.21
C THR A 91 25.72 -4.68 2.66
N ALA A 92 26.34 -3.93 3.56
CA ALA A 92 25.80 -2.64 3.99
C ALA A 92 25.67 -1.61 2.85
N THR A 93 26.43 -1.77 1.76
CA THR A 93 26.35 -0.89 0.60
C THR A 93 25.07 -1.16 -0.20
N GLU A 94 24.74 -2.42 -0.46
CA GLU A 94 23.48 -2.81 -1.12
C GLU A 94 22.25 -2.38 -0.31
N VAL A 95 22.33 -2.48 1.04
CA VAL A 95 21.27 -1.96 1.92
C VAL A 95 21.13 -0.44 1.75
N LYS A 96 22.24 0.30 1.70
CA LYS A 96 22.22 1.76 1.57
C LYS A 96 21.61 2.18 0.23
N GLU A 97 22.08 1.61 -0.88
CA GLU A 97 21.57 1.90 -2.24
C GLU A 97 20.07 1.65 -2.32
N ARG A 98 19.57 0.54 -1.77
CA ARG A 98 18.13 0.26 -1.72
C ARG A 98 17.34 1.32 -0.95
N ARG A 99 17.89 1.88 0.14
CA ARG A 99 17.20 2.91 0.92
C ARG A 99 17.15 4.26 0.20
N GLU A 100 18.01 4.48 -0.80
CA GLU A 100 17.94 5.65 -1.67
C GLU A 100 16.72 5.59 -2.62
N GLU A 101 16.12 4.40 -2.82
CA GLU A 101 14.90 4.19 -3.62
C GLU A 101 13.60 4.46 -2.83
N TYR A 102 13.68 4.75 -1.53
CA TYR A 102 12.49 4.96 -0.70
C TYR A 102 11.78 6.26 -1.05
N ILE A 103 10.45 6.20 -1.05
CA ILE A 103 9.61 7.36 -1.30
C ILE A 103 9.34 8.06 0.03
N TYR A 104 9.49 9.39 0.04
CA TYR A 104 9.21 10.25 1.18
C TYR A 104 8.01 11.13 0.88
N ILE A 105 6.89 10.88 1.57
CA ILE A 105 5.65 11.61 1.34
C ILE A 105 5.68 12.93 2.12
N THR A 106 5.44 14.03 1.41
CA THR A 106 5.41 15.37 2.00
C THR A 106 4.28 15.49 3.02
N THR A 107 4.60 16.10 4.16
CA THR A 107 3.63 16.43 5.21
C THR A 107 2.85 17.73 4.90
N GLY A 108 3.18 18.40 3.80
CA GLY A 108 2.69 19.74 3.46
C GLY A 108 3.38 20.88 4.23
N SER A 109 4.31 20.57 5.13
CA SER A 109 5.11 21.55 5.88
C SER A 109 6.60 21.34 5.61
N SER A 110 7.28 22.38 5.13
CA SER A 110 8.73 22.35 4.89
C SER A 110 9.53 22.06 6.15
N GLU A 111 9.13 22.64 7.29
CA GLU A 111 9.82 22.45 8.57
C GLU A 111 9.66 21.03 9.10
N LEU A 112 8.45 20.45 8.96
CA LEU A 112 8.21 19.08 9.40
C LEU A 112 8.92 18.08 8.48
N ASN A 113 8.91 18.30 7.16
CA ASN A 113 9.68 17.48 6.22
C ASN A 113 11.18 17.51 6.55
N LYS A 114 11.74 18.69 6.85
CA LYS A 114 13.14 18.82 7.27
C LYS A 114 13.43 18.06 8.56
N LEU A 115 12.54 18.14 9.54
CA LEU A 115 12.67 17.40 10.80
C LEU A 115 12.67 15.88 10.57
N LEU A 116 11.84 15.40 9.64
CA LEU A 116 11.71 13.98 9.29
C LEU A 116 12.74 13.49 8.26
N GLY A 117 13.61 14.37 7.76
CA GLY A 117 14.62 14.00 6.75
C GLY A 117 14.07 13.82 5.33
N GLY A 118 12.90 14.40 5.02
CA GLY A 118 12.31 14.41 3.68
C GLY A 118 10.78 14.35 3.69
N GLY A 119 10.20 13.70 4.69
CA GLY A 119 8.76 13.44 4.78
C GLY A 119 8.49 12.14 5.52
N ILE A 120 7.33 11.54 5.31
CA ILE A 120 6.99 10.21 5.84
C ILE A 120 7.61 9.13 4.94
N GLU A 121 8.51 8.31 5.48
CA GLU A 121 9.23 7.24 4.78
C GLU A 121 8.32 6.04 4.45
N SER A 122 8.22 5.68 3.18
CA SER A 122 7.51 4.48 2.71
C SER A 122 8.16 3.18 3.25
N GLY A 123 7.38 2.11 3.38
CA GLY A 123 7.89 0.81 3.84
C GLY A 123 8.23 0.75 5.34
N SER A 124 7.84 1.77 6.10
CA SER A 124 8.02 1.87 7.56
C SER A 124 6.71 2.21 8.28
N ILE A 125 6.66 2.00 9.60
CA ILE A 125 5.56 2.48 10.45
C ILE A 125 6.01 3.76 11.13
N THR A 126 5.24 4.84 10.94
CA THR A 126 5.44 6.12 11.65
C THR A 126 4.30 6.33 12.65
N GLU A 127 4.63 6.41 13.94
CA GLU A 127 3.66 6.68 15.00
C GLU A 127 3.55 8.18 15.30
N VAL A 128 2.32 8.71 15.26
CA VAL A 128 2.03 10.10 15.62
C VAL A 128 1.20 10.12 16.91
N PHE A 129 1.83 10.52 18.03
CA PHE A 129 1.19 10.57 19.34
C PHE A 129 1.11 12.00 19.90
N GLY A 130 0.18 12.22 20.83
CA GLY A 130 -0.03 13.51 21.49
C GLY A 130 -1.47 13.68 22.00
N GLU A 131 -1.72 14.76 22.75
CA GLU A 131 -3.03 15.02 23.37
C GLU A 131 -4.17 15.21 22.33
N PHE A 132 -5.41 15.18 22.80
CA PHE A 132 -6.54 15.55 21.95
C PHE A 132 -6.33 16.98 21.40
N ARG A 133 -6.76 17.23 20.16
CA ARG A 133 -6.68 18.54 19.49
C ARG A 133 -5.26 19.03 19.15
N THR A 134 -4.23 18.18 19.19
CA THR A 134 -2.86 18.52 18.74
C THR A 134 -2.64 18.40 17.23
N GLY A 135 -3.68 18.05 16.45
CA GLY A 135 -3.60 18.00 14.99
C GLY A 135 -3.26 16.64 14.38
N LYS A 136 -3.21 15.56 15.17
CA LYS A 136 -2.97 14.19 14.67
C LYS A 136 -3.86 13.82 13.48
N SER A 137 -5.18 13.92 13.65
CA SER A 137 -6.13 13.63 12.57
C SER A 137 -5.93 14.59 11.38
N GLN A 138 -5.59 15.86 11.62
CA GLN A 138 -5.33 16.80 10.52
C GLN A 138 -4.13 16.38 9.68
N LEU A 139 -3.04 15.93 10.32
CA LEU A 139 -1.90 15.37 9.61
C LEU A 139 -2.31 14.15 8.77
N CYS A 140 -3.14 13.25 9.32
CA CYS A 140 -3.63 12.10 8.55
C CYS A 140 -4.49 12.51 7.34
N HIS A 141 -5.37 13.51 7.47
CA HIS A 141 -6.14 14.02 6.34
C HIS A 141 -5.25 14.65 5.28
N THR A 142 -4.19 15.38 5.67
CA THR A 142 -3.21 15.93 4.71
C THR A 142 -2.46 14.83 3.99
N LEU A 143 -1.94 13.85 4.73
CA LEU A 143 -1.18 12.74 4.17
C LEU A 143 -2.03 11.86 3.24
N ALA A 144 -3.33 11.71 3.51
CA ALA A 144 -4.28 11.01 2.64
C ALA A 144 -4.47 11.68 1.26
N VAL A 145 -4.09 12.96 1.15
CA VAL A 145 -4.10 13.72 -0.11
C VAL A 145 -2.71 13.81 -0.71
N THR A 146 -1.67 14.12 0.09
CA THR A 146 -0.32 14.34 -0.44
C THR A 146 0.35 13.08 -0.98
N CYS A 147 0.00 11.89 -0.48
CA CYS A 147 0.50 10.65 -1.07
C CYS A 147 0.01 10.42 -2.51
N GLN A 148 -1.09 11.06 -2.92
CA GLN A 148 -1.64 10.93 -4.27
C GLN A 148 -0.95 11.88 -5.27
N LEU A 149 -0.08 12.79 -4.79
CA LEU A 149 0.71 13.66 -5.66
C LEU A 149 1.73 12.86 -6.49
N PRO A 150 2.19 13.42 -7.63
CA PRO A 150 3.35 12.90 -8.34
C PRO A 150 4.58 12.76 -7.45
N VAL A 151 5.44 11.79 -7.75
CA VAL A 151 6.68 11.56 -6.96
C VAL A 151 7.57 12.79 -6.94
N ASP A 152 7.70 13.49 -8.07
CA ASP A 152 8.48 14.73 -8.20
C ASP A 152 7.93 15.88 -7.32
N ASN A 153 6.67 15.79 -6.90
CA ASN A 153 6.00 16.74 -6.00
C ASN A 153 5.93 16.23 -4.55
N GLY A 154 6.69 15.20 -4.21
CA GLY A 154 6.75 14.62 -2.87
C GLY A 154 5.55 13.75 -2.51
N GLY A 155 4.84 13.21 -3.51
CA GLY A 155 3.84 12.16 -3.30
C GLY A 155 4.38 10.77 -3.64
N SER A 156 3.47 9.81 -3.79
CA SER A 156 3.78 8.43 -4.15
C SER A 156 2.86 7.87 -5.24
N GLU A 157 2.00 8.72 -5.83
CA GLU A 157 1.03 8.34 -6.87
C GLU A 157 0.17 7.12 -6.46
N GLY A 158 -0.12 6.99 -5.17
CA GLY A 158 -0.80 5.81 -4.62
C GLY A 158 -2.13 6.13 -3.98
N LYS A 159 -3.04 5.15 -4.03
CA LYS A 159 -4.31 5.17 -3.27
C LYS A 159 -4.06 5.03 -1.76
N VAL A 160 -5.09 5.35 -0.97
CA VAL A 160 -5.03 5.37 0.51
C VAL A 160 -6.03 4.39 1.11
N ILE A 161 -5.60 3.68 2.15
CA ILE A 161 -6.53 3.01 3.07
C ILE A 161 -6.53 3.76 4.40
N TYR A 162 -7.72 4.12 4.87
CA TYR A 162 -7.94 4.87 6.09
C TYR A 162 -8.86 4.07 7.03
N ILE A 163 -8.31 3.53 8.12
CA ILE A 163 -9.10 2.93 9.19
C ILE A 163 -9.37 3.97 10.27
N ASP A 164 -10.64 4.25 10.54
CA ASP A 164 -11.06 5.21 11.56
C ASP A 164 -11.73 4.48 12.75
N THR A 165 -11.17 4.68 13.94
CA THR A 165 -11.69 4.11 15.19
C THR A 165 -12.54 5.09 15.98
N GLU A 166 -12.42 6.40 15.73
CA GLU A 166 -13.07 7.47 16.51
C GLU A 166 -14.24 8.13 15.77
N GLY A 167 -14.39 7.89 14.47
CA GLY A 167 -15.40 8.57 13.65
C GLY A 167 -15.05 10.02 13.35
N THR A 168 -13.75 10.32 13.25
CA THR A 168 -13.21 11.68 13.02
C THR A 168 -12.86 11.95 11.56
N PHE A 169 -12.96 10.95 10.67
CA PHE A 169 -12.76 11.14 9.24
C PHE A 169 -13.78 12.12 8.64
N ARG A 170 -13.33 13.12 7.88
CA ARG A 170 -14.16 14.14 7.23
C ARG A 170 -13.76 14.30 5.75
N PRO A 171 -14.54 13.76 4.80
CA PRO A 171 -14.26 13.88 3.37
C PRO A 171 -14.10 15.33 2.89
N GLU A 172 -14.89 16.25 3.45
CA GLU A 172 -14.85 17.68 3.11
C GLU A 172 -13.47 18.28 3.40
N ARG A 173 -12.76 17.74 4.41
CA ARG A 173 -11.41 18.17 4.72
C ARG A 173 -10.43 17.71 3.65
N LEU A 174 -10.52 16.47 3.15
CA LEU A 174 -9.71 16.00 2.02
C LEU A 174 -9.96 16.86 0.78
N ALA A 175 -11.22 17.16 0.46
CA ALA A 175 -11.57 18.01 -0.67
C ALA A 175 -10.87 19.38 -0.60
N SER A 176 -10.94 20.05 0.55
CA SER A 176 -10.26 21.34 0.74
C SER A 176 -8.73 21.28 0.60
N ILE A 177 -8.11 20.14 0.96
CA ILE A 177 -6.67 19.94 0.82
C ILE A 177 -6.33 19.63 -0.64
N ALA A 178 -7.16 18.86 -1.34
CA ALA A 178 -7.01 18.58 -2.77
C ALA A 178 -7.03 19.88 -3.58
N GLU A 179 -7.99 20.77 -3.31
CA GLU A 179 -8.08 22.10 -3.94
C GLU A 179 -6.82 22.94 -3.71
N HIS A 180 -6.27 22.91 -2.49
CA HIS A 180 -5.03 23.61 -2.16
C HIS A 180 -3.85 23.15 -3.03
N TYR A 181 -3.78 21.85 -3.35
CA TYR A 181 -2.77 21.28 -4.24
C TYR A 181 -3.16 21.32 -5.72
N GLY A 182 -4.29 21.94 -6.08
CA GLY A 182 -4.76 22.02 -7.47
C GLY A 182 -5.25 20.68 -8.04
N MET A 183 -5.60 19.72 -7.19
CA MET A 183 -6.10 18.41 -7.59
C MET A 183 -7.63 18.38 -7.63
N ASN A 184 -8.21 17.49 -8.44
CA ASN A 184 -9.66 17.31 -8.49
C ASN A 184 -10.15 16.62 -7.21
N PRO A 185 -11.01 17.26 -6.39
CA PRO A 185 -11.46 16.68 -5.12
C PRO A 185 -12.16 15.34 -5.26
N ASN A 186 -12.98 15.14 -6.30
CA ASN A 186 -13.72 13.90 -6.49
C ASN A 186 -12.78 12.73 -6.78
N GLN A 187 -11.79 12.94 -7.65
CA GLN A 187 -10.77 11.91 -7.94
C GLN A 187 -9.95 11.56 -6.70
N ILE A 188 -9.58 12.56 -5.89
CA ILE A 188 -8.86 12.33 -4.64
C ILE A 188 -9.69 11.50 -3.66
N LEU A 189 -10.98 11.80 -3.53
CA LEU A 189 -11.89 11.06 -2.66
C LEU A 189 -12.12 9.62 -3.12
N ASP A 190 -12.27 9.38 -4.42
CA ASP A 190 -12.45 8.04 -5.00
C ASP A 190 -11.22 7.13 -4.76
N ASN A 191 -10.04 7.73 -4.57
CA ASN A 191 -8.79 7.03 -4.26
C ASN A 191 -8.56 6.77 -2.77
N VAL A 192 -9.48 7.15 -1.89
CA VAL A 192 -9.38 6.87 -0.44
C VAL A 192 -10.42 5.82 -0.02
N ALA A 193 -9.95 4.61 0.24
CA ALA A 193 -10.75 3.54 0.84
C ALA A 193 -10.85 3.74 2.35
N VAL A 194 -12.07 3.97 2.87
CA VAL A 194 -12.30 4.26 4.29
C VAL A 194 -13.10 3.14 4.95
N ALA A 195 -12.67 2.70 6.12
CA ALA A 195 -13.40 1.75 6.95
C ALA A 195 -13.47 2.24 8.40
N ARG A 196 -14.66 2.14 9.01
CA ARG A 196 -14.84 2.41 10.44
C ARG A 196 -14.72 1.13 11.25
N ALA A 197 -13.72 1.04 12.12
CA ALA A 197 -13.59 -0.06 13.06
C ALA A 197 -14.45 0.21 14.31
N TYR A 198 -15.11 -0.84 14.81
CA TYR A 198 -16.04 -0.73 15.96
C TYR A 198 -15.53 -1.47 17.21
N ASN A 199 -14.54 -2.35 17.02
CA ASN A 199 -13.87 -3.12 18.05
C ASN A 199 -12.55 -3.66 17.48
N THR A 200 -11.71 -4.24 18.34
CA THR A 200 -10.39 -4.75 17.98
C THR A 200 -10.46 -5.90 16.98
N ASP A 201 -11.42 -6.83 17.11
CA ASP A 201 -11.56 -7.95 16.17
C ASP A 201 -11.92 -7.47 14.76
N HIS A 202 -12.81 -6.49 14.68
CA HIS A 202 -13.18 -5.86 13.42
C HIS A 202 -11.98 -5.15 12.77
N GLN A 203 -11.20 -4.41 13.56
CA GLN A 203 -9.97 -3.76 13.08
C GLN A 203 -8.98 -4.78 12.49
N MET A 204 -8.80 -5.93 13.15
CA MET A 204 -7.94 -7.00 12.63
C MET A 204 -8.47 -7.63 11.33
N ASN A 205 -9.79 -7.78 11.20
CA ASN A 205 -10.40 -8.28 9.96
C ASN A 205 -10.25 -7.29 8.79
N LEU A 206 -10.31 -5.98 9.06
CA LEU A 206 -10.10 -4.95 8.04
C LEU A 206 -8.69 -4.99 7.46
N LEU A 207 -7.67 -5.36 8.26
CA LEU A 207 -6.30 -5.55 7.76
C LEU A 207 -6.20 -6.67 6.72
N VAL A 208 -6.95 -7.77 6.89
CA VAL A 208 -6.99 -8.87 5.93
C VAL A 208 -7.61 -8.42 4.61
N GLN A 209 -8.71 -7.65 4.68
CA GLN A 209 -9.34 -7.08 3.49
C GLN A 209 -8.42 -6.06 2.79
N ALA A 210 -7.75 -5.21 3.57
CA ALA A 210 -6.77 -4.27 3.07
C ALA A 210 -5.64 -4.98 2.30
N ALA A 211 -5.10 -6.09 2.83
CA ALA A 211 -4.07 -6.88 2.15
C ALA A 211 -4.52 -7.40 0.77
N ALA A 212 -5.80 -7.75 0.61
CA ALA A 212 -6.36 -8.15 -0.68
C ALA A 212 -6.58 -6.96 -1.63
N MET A 213 -7.02 -5.81 -1.12
CA MET A 213 -7.13 -4.58 -1.91
C MET A 213 -5.78 -4.10 -2.43
N MET A 214 -4.74 -4.21 -1.60
CA MET A 214 -3.37 -3.82 -1.95
C MET A 214 -2.74 -4.67 -3.05
N THR A 215 -3.26 -5.88 -3.30
CA THR A 215 -2.80 -6.72 -4.42
C THR A 215 -3.51 -6.43 -5.73
N SER A 216 -4.70 -5.85 -5.69
CA SER A 216 -5.49 -5.54 -6.89
C SER A 216 -5.33 -4.09 -7.36
N SER A 217 -4.71 -3.23 -6.56
CA SER A 217 -4.46 -1.83 -6.90
C SER A 217 -3.26 -1.32 -6.13
N ARG A 218 -2.55 -0.33 -6.69
CA ARG A 218 -1.40 0.31 -6.04
C ARG A 218 -1.84 1.23 -4.90
N PHE A 219 -1.67 0.78 -3.66
CA PHE A 219 -1.79 1.60 -2.45
C PHE A 219 -0.40 1.88 -1.88
N ASN A 220 -0.07 3.15 -1.62
CA ASN A 220 1.24 3.55 -1.09
C ASN A 220 1.17 4.23 0.27
N PHE A 221 -0.02 4.31 0.88
CA PHE A 221 -0.18 4.86 2.22
C PHE A 221 -1.32 4.23 3.02
N TYR A 222 -1.10 4.07 4.33
CA TYR A 222 -1.98 3.32 5.22
C TYR A 222 -2.08 4.00 6.59
N PHE A 223 -3.31 4.24 7.07
CA PHE A 223 -3.58 4.76 8.41
C PHE A 223 -4.35 3.75 9.27
N LEU A 224 -3.94 3.64 10.54
CA LEU A 224 -4.59 2.84 11.60
C LEU A 224 -5.18 3.71 12.70
#